data_AF-A0A1S1WSV5-F1
#
_entry.id   AF-A0A1S1WSV5-F1
#
_cell.length_a   1.000
_cell.length_b   1.000
_cell.length_c   1.000
_cell.angle_alpha   90.00
_cell.angle_beta   90.00
_cell.angle_gamma   90.00
#
_symmetry.space_group_name_H-M   'P 1'
#
loop_
_entity.id
_entity.type
_entity.pdbx_description
1 polymer ?
#
loop_
_entity_poly.entity_id
_entity_poly.type
_entity_poly.pdbx_seq_one_letter_code
_entity_poly.pdbx_strand_id
1 'polypeptide(L)'
;MRDAIKDQRIKKYTLIQLSSKHNGGPQGGILNTPFVSTFANVTEMNLNLWIQTVIDSDGCEVLQLQYEQVLFFEFMFGSNGQVTRWPHIQVNTLRKKPDSRLPLKF
;
A
#
# COMPACT_ATOMS: atom_id res chain seq x y z
N MET A 1 9.94 -6.54 2.55
CA MET A 1 10.34 -5.26 1.92
C MET A 1 11.85 -5.08 1.83
N ARG A 2 12.60 -5.34 2.92
CA ARG A 2 14.07 -5.32 2.93
C ARG A 2 14.70 -6.21 1.84
N ASP A 3 14.19 -7.42 1.68
CA ASP A 3 14.72 -8.36 0.68
C ASP A 3 14.55 -7.89 -0.77
N ALA A 4 13.49 -7.13 -1.06
CA ALA A 4 13.22 -6.64 -2.41
C ALA A 4 14.17 -5.53 -2.86
N ILE A 5 14.84 -4.84 -1.92
CA ILE A 5 15.75 -3.72 -2.19
C ILE A 5 17.21 -4.03 -1.86
N LYS A 6 17.50 -5.23 -1.36
CA LYS A 6 18.82 -5.58 -0.81
C LYS A 6 19.97 -5.32 -1.81
N ASP A 7 19.72 -5.55 -3.09
CA ASP A 7 20.71 -5.40 -4.17
C ASP A 7 20.48 -4.13 -5.03
N GLN A 8 19.59 -3.23 -4.59
CA GLN A 8 19.26 -2.02 -5.34
C GLN A 8 20.03 -0.81 -4.84
N ARG A 9 20.55 -0.01 -5.77
CA ARG A 9 21.18 1.28 -5.45
C ARG A 9 20.14 2.40 -5.41
N ILE A 10 19.58 2.65 -4.22
CA ILE A 10 18.64 3.74 -4.00
C ILE A 10 19.41 5.06 -3.92
N LYS A 11 19.17 5.98 -4.87
CA LYS A 11 19.80 7.31 -4.90
C LYS A 11 19.13 8.27 -3.92
N LYS A 12 17.80 8.26 -3.87
CA LYS A 12 16.99 9.08 -2.97
C LYS A 12 15.58 8.49 -2.82
N TYR A 13 14.89 8.90 -1.77
CA TYR A 13 13.48 8.57 -1.62
C TYR A 13 12.69 9.70 -0.95
N THR A 14 11.38 9.70 -1.17
CA THR A 14 10.39 10.49 -0.44
C THR A 14 9.42 9.52 0.21
N LEU A 15 9.20 9.68 1.52
CA LEU A 15 8.22 8.90 2.28
C LEU A 15 6.95 9.74 2.45
N ILE A 16 5.82 9.18 2.05
CA ILE A 16 4.49 9.72 2.35
C ILE A 16 3.82 8.73 3.30
N GLN A 17 3.35 9.24 4.44
CA GLN A 17 2.65 8.44 5.45
C GLN A 17 1.22 8.96 5.57
N LEU A 18 0.27 8.05 5.42
CA LEU A 18 -1.15 8.32 5.49
C LEU A 18 -1.77 7.38 6.53
N SER A 19 -2.56 7.94 7.43
CA SER A 19 -3.28 7.17 8.45
C SER A 19 -4.72 7.65 8.52
N SER A 20 -5.66 6.73 8.63
CA SER A 20 -7.06 7.03 8.91
C SER A 20 -7.56 6.13 10.03
N LYS A 21 -8.08 6.76 11.08
CA LYS A 21 -8.69 6.12 12.23
C LYS A 21 -9.82 7.01 12.71
N HIS A 22 -10.92 7.01 11.96
CA HIS A 22 -12.03 7.89 12.24
C HIS A 22 -13.36 7.16 12.02
N ASN A 23 -14.22 7.22 13.03
CA ASN A 23 -15.56 6.65 12.99
C ASN A 23 -16.57 7.54 12.24
N GLY A 24 -16.17 8.74 11.79
CA GLY A 24 -17.08 9.80 11.36
C GLY A 24 -17.04 10.12 9.86
N GLY A 25 -18.00 9.60 9.13
CA GLY A 25 -18.52 10.25 7.92
C GLY A 25 -17.65 10.21 6.66
N PRO A 26 -18.22 10.71 5.54
CA PRO A 26 -17.71 10.48 4.18
C PRO A 26 -16.44 11.27 3.80
N GLN A 27 -15.90 12.12 4.69
CA GLN A 27 -14.73 12.97 4.39
C GLN A 27 -13.54 12.57 5.25
N GLY A 28 -12.47 12.08 4.61
CA GLY A 28 -11.19 11.74 5.24
C GLY A 28 -11.16 10.38 5.97
N GLY A 29 -12.29 9.69 6.03
CA GLY A 29 -12.44 8.35 6.61
C GLY A 29 -12.33 7.22 5.60
N ILE A 30 -12.42 5.98 6.11
CA ILE A 30 -12.46 4.77 5.29
C ILE A 30 -13.89 4.59 4.77
N LEU A 31 -14.05 4.54 3.45
CA LEU A 31 -15.35 4.31 2.81
C LEU A 31 -15.57 2.82 2.58
N ASN A 32 -16.18 2.16 3.56
CA ASN A 32 -16.56 0.76 3.46
C ASN A 32 -17.75 0.59 2.50
N THR A 33 -17.72 -0.46 1.68
CA THR A 33 -18.92 -0.88 0.93
C THR A 33 -19.98 -1.44 1.90
N PRO A 34 -21.27 -1.51 1.52
CA PRO A 34 -22.32 -2.04 2.40
C PRO A 34 -22.00 -3.44 2.96
N PHE A 35 -21.41 -4.30 2.13
CA PHE A 35 -20.99 -5.65 2.54
C PHE A 35 -19.87 -5.59 3.59
N VAL A 36 -18.81 -4.81 3.34
CA VAL A 36 -17.66 -4.70 4.25
C VAL A 36 -18.09 -4.09 5.58
N SER A 37 -18.94 -3.06 5.56
CA SER A 37 -19.50 -2.45 6.78
C SER A 37 -20.25 -3.45 7.67
N THR A 38 -20.94 -4.43 7.06
CA THR A 38 -21.76 -5.40 7.79
C THR A 38 -20.96 -6.57 8.35
N PHE A 39 -19.99 -7.09 7.59
CA PHE A 39 -19.35 -8.38 7.90
C PHE A 39 -17.87 -8.29 8.28
N ALA A 40 -17.19 -7.22 7.86
CA ALA A 40 -15.75 -7.06 8.02
C ALA A 40 -15.41 -5.56 8.05
N ASN A 41 -15.94 -4.83 9.03
CA ASN A 41 -15.83 -3.38 9.02
C ASN A 41 -14.36 -2.97 9.14
N VAL A 42 -13.88 -2.11 8.24
CA VAL A 42 -12.51 -1.58 8.33
C VAL A 42 -12.55 -0.31 9.17
N THR A 43 -11.85 -0.32 10.31
CA THR A 43 -11.85 0.77 11.29
C THR A 43 -10.57 1.60 11.30
N GLU A 44 -9.47 1.05 10.76
CA GLU A 44 -8.18 1.73 10.72
C GLU A 44 -7.39 1.34 9.45
N MET A 45 -6.73 2.32 8.85
CA MET A 45 -5.85 2.16 7.68
C MET A 45 -4.55 2.93 7.92
N ASN A 46 -3.42 2.29 7.67
CA ASN A 46 -2.11 2.92 7.57
C ASN A 46 -1.48 2.60 6.21
N LEU A 47 -0.88 3.60 5.56
CA LEU A 47 -0.30 3.49 4.24
C LEU A 47 1.03 4.24 4.23
N ASN A 48 2.09 3.50 3.96
CA ASN A 48 3.42 4.04 3.76
C ASN A 48 3.77 3.91 2.27
N LEU A 49 4.18 5.02 1.66
CA LEU A 49 4.59 5.10 0.25
C LEU A 49 6.03 5.63 0.20
N TRP A 50 6.94 4.82 -0.31
CA TRP A 50 8.31 5.21 -0.59
C TRP A 50 8.48 5.41 -2.09
N ILE A 51 8.50 6.68 -2.52
CA ILE A 51 8.79 7.06 -3.90
C ILE A 51 10.30 7.17 -4.01
N GLN A 52 10.91 6.25 -4.75
CA GLN A 52 12.35 6.06 -4.83
C GLN A 52 12.88 6.37 -6.23
N THR A 53 14.06 6.98 -6.29
CA THR A 53 14.92 6.98 -7.48
C THR A 53 15.98 5.90 -7.29
N VAL A 54 15.96 4.88 -8.15
CA VAL A 54 16.92 3.75 -8.12
C VAL A 54 17.83 3.86 -9.34
N ILE A 55 19.11 3.53 -9.18
CA ILE A 55 20.05 3.38 -10.29
C ILE A 55 20.05 1.90 -10.68
N ASP A 56 19.64 1.60 -11.91
CA ASP A 56 19.59 0.23 -12.43
C ASP A 56 20.99 -0.23 -12.90
N SER A 57 21.11 -1.51 -13.30
CA SER A 57 22.38 -2.10 -13.71
C SER A 57 23.01 -1.45 -14.95
N ASP A 58 22.19 -0.80 -15.78
CA ASP A 58 22.62 -0.02 -16.96
C ASP A 58 23.09 1.41 -16.61
N GLY A 59 23.00 1.80 -15.33
CA GLY A 59 23.33 3.14 -14.85
C GLY A 59 22.20 4.16 -15.03
N CYS A 60 21.06 3.76 -15.60
CA CYS A 60 19.91 4.65 -15.77
C CYS A 60 19.11 4.81 -14.47
N GLU A 61 18.49 5.98 -14.32
CA GLU A 61 17.56 6.22 -13.21
C GLU A 61 16.18 5.67 -13.54
N VAL A 62 15.63 4.91 -12.60
CA VAL A 62 14.26 4.41 -12.64
C VAL A 62 13.48 4.92 -11.42
N LEU A 63 12.23 5.30 -11.64
CA LEU A 63 11.31 5.58 -10.54
C LEU A 63 10.70 4.27 -10.06
N GLN A 64 10.79 4.03 -8.76
CA GLN A 64 10.21 2.89 -8.08
C GLN A 64 9.27 3.39 -6.98
N LEU A 65 8.08 2.80 -6.88
CA LEU A 65 7.19 2.97 -5.75
C LEU A 65 7.20 1.69 -4.93
N GLN A 66 7.65 1.83 -3.70
CA GLN A 66 7.54 0.81 -2.69
C GLN A 66 6.39 1.19 -1.76
N TYR A 67 5.49 0.25 -1.44
CA TYR A 67 4.38 0.56 -0.56
C TYR A 67 4.03 -0.57 0.40
N GLU A 68 3.45 -0.15 1.52
CA GLU A 68 2.84 -1.00 2.53
C GLU A 68 1.49 -0.39 2.91
N GLN A 69 0.45 -1.20 2.86
CA GLN A 69 -0.88 -0.86 3.35
C GLN A 69 -1.27 -1.85 4.44
N VAL A 70 -1.68 -1.33 5.60
CA VAL A 70 -2.21 -2.12 6.71
C VAL A 70 -3.63 -1.66 6.98
N LEU A 71 -4.58 -2.57 6.80
CA LEU A 71 -5.99 -2.39 7.12
C LEU A 71 -6.33 -3.21 8.36
N PHE A 72 -7.18 -2.70 9.24
CA PHE A 72 -7.71 -3.47 10.36
C PHE A 72 -9.18 -3.78 10.13
N PHE A 73 -9.44 -5.06 9.89
CA PHE A 73 -10.79 -5.61 9.79
C PHE A 73 -11.32 -5.97 11.18
N GLU A 74 -12.56 -5.64 11.45
CA GLU A 74 -13.31 -6.13 12.59
C GLU A 74 -14.34 -7.16 12.12
N PHE A 75 -14.11 -8.41 12.51
CA PHE A 75 -15.00 -9.51 12.19
C PHE A 75 -15.87 -9.91 13.38
N MET A 76 -17.14 -10.20 13.12
CA MET A 76 -18.09 -10.70 14.11
C MET A 76 -17.94 -12.22 14.28
N PHE A 77 -16.87 -12.67 14.95
CA PHE A 77 -16.60 -14.10 15.22
C PHE A 77 -16.68 -14.50 16.70
N GLY A 78 -16.99 -13.57 17.61
CA GLY A 78 -17.05 -13.88 19.04
C GLY A 78 -18.30 -14.70 19.40
N SER A 79 -18.12 -15.89 19.96
CA SER A 79 -19.18 -16.65 20.66
C SER A 79 -19.77 -15.90 21.86
N ASN A 80 -19.13 -14.80 22.25
CA ASN A 80 -19.48 -13.88 23.33
C ASN A 80 -19.94 -12.49 22.82
N GLY A 81 -20.12 -12.30 21.51
CA GLY A 81 -20.54 -11.02 20.91
C GLY A 81 -19.43 -9.98 20.73
N GLN A 82 -18.16 -10.35 20.95
CA GLN A 82 -17.02 -9.44 20.72
C GLN A 82 -16.50 -9.48 19.29
N VAL A 83 -15.90 -8.37 18.85
CA VAL A 83 -15.26 -8.24 17.54
C VAL A 83 -13.82 -8.74 17.59
N THR A 84 -13.42 -9.53 16.59
CA THR A 84 -12.02 -9.90 16.38
C THR A 84 -11.38 -8.90 15.43
N ARG A 85 -10.32 -8.24 15.89
CA ARG A 85 -9.57 -7.29 15.08
C ARG A 85 -8.41 -8.00 14.39
N TRP A 86 -8.42 -8.00 13.07
CA TRP A 86 -7.45 -8.72 12.24
C TRP A 86 -6.72 -7.78 11.27
N PRO A 87 -5.37 -7.76 11.25
CA PRO A 87 -4.61 -6.96 10.30
C PRO A 87 -4.58 -7.63 8.92
N HIS A 88 -4.93 -6.88 7.88
CA HIS A 88 -4.70 -7.26 6.49
C HIS A 88 -3.62 -6.37 5.90
N ILE A 89 -2.53 -7.00 5.50
CA ILE A 89 -1.29 -6.32 5.13
C ILE A 89 -1.02 -6.58 3.65
N GLN A 90 -0.83 -5.51 2.89
CA GLN A 90 -0.44 -5.57 1.48
C GLN A 90 0.89 -4.85 1.32
N VAL A 91 1.85 -5.51 0.68
CA VAL A 91 3.17 -4.95 0.38
C VAL A 91 3.50 -5.22 -1.08
N ASN A 92 4.03 -4.23 -1.78
CA ASN A 92 4.48 -4.44 -3.15
C ASN A 92 5.52 -3.40 -3.59
N THR A 93 6.15 -3.67 -4.73
CA THR A 93 7.08 -2.78 -5.42
C THR A 93 6.62 -2.60 -6.87
N LEU A 94 6.39 -1.36 -7.27
CA LEU A 94 6.07 -0.98 -8.65
C LEU A 94 7.25 -0.23 -9.25
N ARG A 95 7.58 -0.51 -10.51
CA ARG A 95 8.58 0.25 -11.27
C ARG A 95 7.90 1.00 -12.39
N LYS A 96 8.22 2.29 -12.56
CA LYS A 96 7.70 3.09 -13.66
C LYS A 96 8.25 2.53 -14.97
N LYS A 97 7.36 2.22 -15.91
CA LYS A 97 7.75 1.81 -17.25
C LYS A 97 8.48 2.98 -17.95
N PRO A 98 9.63 2.74 -18.62
CA PRO A 98 10.26 3.75 -19.45
C PRO A 98 9.32 4.20 -20.57
N ASP A 99 9.37 5.49 -20.90
CA ASP A 99 8.50 6.09 -21.94
C ASP A 99 8.82 5.54 -23.35
N SER A 100 10.09 5.20 -23.62
CA SER A 100 10.61 4.80 -24.93
C SER A 100 10.63 3.29 -25.20
N ARG A 101 9.52 2.59 -24.95
CA ARG A 101 9.31 1.22 -25.47
C ARG A 101 7.98 1.10 -26.20
N LEU A 102 7.87 1.84 -27.30
CA LEU A 102 6.94 1.51 -28.39
C LEU A 102 7.56 0.32 -29.16
N PRO A 103 6.83 -0.79 -29.39
CA PRO A 103 7.34 -1.86 -30.22
C PRO A 103 7.60 -1.31 -31.63
N LEU A 104 8.80 -1.54 -32.17
CA LEU A 104 9.03 -1.41 -33.60
C LEU A 104 8.02 -2.34 -34.29
N LYS A 105 7.05 -1.74 -35.00
CA LYS A 105 6.17 -2.47 -35.90
C LYS A 105 7.06 -2.94 -37.06
N PHE A 106 7.29 -4.26 -37.12
CA PHE A 106 7.74 -4.91 -38.34
C PHE A 106 6.52 -5.15 -39.24
#